data_AF-A0A0G4H1I2-F1
#
_entry.id   AF-A0A0G4H1I2-F1
#
_cell.length_a   1.000
_cell.length_b   1.000
_cell.length_c   1.000
_cell.angle_alpha   90.00
_cell.angle_beta   90.00
_cell.angle_gamma   90.00
#
_symmetry.space_group_name_H-M   'P 1'
#
loop_
_entity.id
_entity.type
_entity.pdbx_description
1 polymer ?
#
loop_
_entity_poly.entity_id
_entity_poly.type
_entity_poly.pdbx_seq_one_letter_code
_entity_poly.pdbx_strand_id
1 'polypeptide(L)'
;MLVGRHVAFQLSGGQQDGNLEMFCHNNEIRIIRNEPNFTLTLNPPLPLPTSRPIHPFSQHPFTHHAKPHDPPVRSRIVWHTGVGWATCGVSYGAVVASASSLMKKLMLAHRLMAVSGFTDSPAVVVDRGARGGHLNSIITQSPHTPLAECPDVMALELVNGACAQLHVLTTSDDPFIAWITFLTPPGDSQNVSVHIRTTEAPAAGMAHDAPFAHRFPLTAAKVRLAFGPIGPIVLDGEAP
;
A
#
# COMPACT_ATOMS: atom_id res chain seq x y z
N MET A 1 -20.69 -13.68 -3.15
CA MET A 1 -19.53 -14.57 -3.36
C MET A 1 -18.39 -13.68 -3.85
N LEU A 2 -17.28 -13.61 -3.09
CA LEU A 2 -16.08 -12.86 -3.50
C LEU A 2 -15.26 -13.79 -4.40
N VAL A 3 -15.38 -13.59 -5.71
CA VAL A 3 -14.54 -14.28 -6.71
C VAL A 3 -13.67 -13.23 -7.36
N GLY A 4 -12.36 -13.37 -7.21
CA GLY A 4 -11.38 -12.49 -7.84
C GLY A 4 -11.13 -12.88 -9.29
N ARG A 5 -10.60 -11.95 -10.10
CA ARG A 5 -10.07 -12.29 -11.43
C ARG A 5 -8.80 -13.13 -11.28
N HIS A 6 -8.58 -14.02 -12.24
CA HIS A 6 -7.35 -14.78 -12.38
C HIS A 6 -6.24 -13.86 -12.88
N VAL A 7 -5.14 -13.78 -12.13
CA VAL A 7 -3.94 -13.02 -12.52
C VAL A 7 -2.73 -13.95 -12.45
N ALA A 8 -2.09 -14.18 -13.59
CA ALA A 8 -0.87 -14.97 -13.66
C ALA A 8 0.33 -14.12 -13.19
N PHE A 9 1.12 -14.64 -12.25
CA PHE A 9 2.40 -14.05 -11.89
C PHE A 9 3.50 -14.60 -12.80
N GLN A 10 4.41 -13.71 -13.21
CA GLN A 10 5.54 -14.05 -14.06
C GLN A 10 6.81 -13.39 -13.51
N LEU A 11 7.91 -14.15 -13.54
CA LEU A 11 9.25 -13.63 -13.24
C LEU A 11 9.81 -12.85 -14.44
N SER A 12 10.87 -12.08 -14.21
CA SER A 12 11.52 -11.25 -15.24
C SER A 12 12.04 -12.04 -16.47
N GLY A 13 12.14 -13.37 -16.38
CA GLY A 13 12.50 -14.27 -17.49
C GLY A 13 11.32 -14.91 -18.23
N GLY A 14 10.07 -14.47 -17.95
CA GLY A 14 8.85 -15.04 -18.55
C GLY A 14 8.39 -16.37 -17.95
N GLN A 15 9.12 -16.90 -16.95
CA GLN A 15 8.72 -18.09 -16.20
C GLN A 15 7.49 -17.78 -15.33
N GLN A 16 6.49 -18.66 -15.37
CA GLN A 16 5.31 -18.53 -14.52
C GLN A 16 5.64 -18.76 -13.04
N ASP A 17 4.96 -18.00 -12.18
CA ASP A 17 5.21 -17.90 -10.73
C ASP A 17 3.92 -18.09 -9.91
N GLY A 18 3.03 -18.91 -10.46
CA GLY A 18 1.70 -19.19 -9.90
C GLY A 18 0.64 -18.18 -10.31
N ASN A 19 -0.56 -18.37 -9.78
CA ASN A 19 -1.72 -17.54 -10.09
C ASN A 19 -2.29 -16.94 -8.81
N LEU A 20 -2.62 -15.66 -8.89
CA LEU A 20 -3.42 -14.95 -7.92
C LEU A 20 -4.90 -15.14 -8.29
N GLU A 21 -5.59 -15.93 -7.49
CA GLU A 21 -7.02 -16.19 -7.63
C GLU A 21 -7.62 -16.30 -6.23
N MET A 22 -8.77 -15.69 -6.01
CA MET A 22 -9.51 -15.81 -4.75
C MET A 22 -10.73 -16.71 -4.98
N PHE A 23 -10.79 -17.81 -4.24
CA PHE A 23 -11.85 -18.82 -4.36
C PHE A 23 -12.26 -19.37 -3.00
N CYS A 24 -13.47 -19.92 -2.94
CA CYS A 24 -14.02 -20.57 -1.76
C CYS A 24 -13.72 -22.07 -1.78
N HIS A 25 -13.24 -22.63 -0.67
CA HIS A 25 -12.98 -24.06 -0.50
C HIS A 25 -13.33 -24.50 0.92
N ASN A 26 -14.25 -25.45 1.09
CA ASN A 26 -14.67 -25.98 2.39
C ASN A 26 -14.97 -24.87 3.44
N ASN A 27 -15.73 -23.85 3.03
CA ASN A 27 -16.10 -22.66 3.82
C ASN A 27 -14.96 -21.67 4.14
N GLU A 28 -13.76 -21.88 3.59
CA GLU A 28 -12.64 -20.95 3.70
C GLU A 28 -12.47 -20.16 2.40
N ILE A 29 -11.93 -18.94 2.50
CA ILE A 29 -11.45 -18.19 1.35
C ILE A 29 -9.93 -18.29 1.31
N ARG A 30 -9.40 -18.70 0.15
CA ARG A 30 -7.97 -18.89 -0.09
C ARG A 30 -7.50 -18.05 -1.27
N ILE A 31 -6.20 -17.77 -1.32
CA ILE A 31 -5.60 -16.94 -2.37
C ILE A 31 -4.15 -17.36 -2.68
N ILE A 32 -3.69 -17.24 -3.93
CA ILE A 32 -2.32 -17.59 -4.36
C ILE A 32 -1.93 -19.05 -4.09
N ARG A 33 -2.74 -19.99 -4.63
CA ARG A 33 -2.69 -21.48 -4.49
C ARG A 33 -3.81 -22.03 -3.60
N ASN A 34 -4.28 -23.23 -3.91
CA ASN A 34 -5.26 -23.95 -3.08
C ASN A 34 -4.57 -24.71 -1.95
N GLU A 35 -3.99 -23.96 -1.02
CA GLU A 35 -3.28 -24.50 0.14
C GLU A 35 -3.81 -23.89 1.44
N PRO A 36 -3.94 -24.67 2.54
CA PRO A 36 -4.49 -24.19 3.82
C PRO A 36 -3.74 -23.00 4.41
N ASN A 37 -2.43 -22.90 4.15
CA ASN A 37 -1.59 -21.83 4.69
C ASN A 37 -1.99 -20.46 4.14
N PHE A 38 -2.62 -20.38 2.96
CA PHE A 38 -3.02 -19.12 2.33
C PHE A 38 -4.48 -18.73 2.60
N THR A 39 -5.02 -19.19 3.73
CA THR A 39 -6.37 -18.86 4.18
C THR A 39 -6.46 -17.39 4.62
N LEU A 40 -7.56 -16.75 4.26
CA LEU A 40 -7.88 -15.38 4.63
C LEU A 40 -8.92 -15.36 5.75
N THR A 41 -8.74 -14.48 6.74
CA THR A 41 -9.79 -14.19 7.72
C THR A 41 -10.55 -12.96 7.27
N LEU A 42 -11.80 -13.13 6.85
CA LEU A 42 -12.71 -12.02 6.57
C LEU A 42 -13.25 -11.43 7.87
N ASN A 43 -13.47 -10.12 7.89
CA ASN A 43 -13.95 -9.39 9.06
C ASN A 43 -13.22 -9.83 10.34
N PRO A 44 -11.87 -9.84 10.33
CA PRO A 44 -11.12 -10.27 11.49
C PRO A 44 -11.50 -9.40 12.69
N PRO A 45 -11.46 -9.94 13.92
CA PRO A 45 -11.51 -9.10 15.11
C PRO A 45 -10.41 -8.06 14.95
N LEU A 46 -10.80 -6.78 14.95
CA LEU A 46 -9.81 -5.71 14.93
C LEU A 46 -8.95 -5.83 16.20
N PRO A 47 -7.66 -5.47 16.14
CA PRO A 47 -6.83 -5.43 17.33
C PRO A 47 -7.55 -4.58 18.39
N LEU A 48 -7.96 -5.24 19.48
CA LEU A 48 -8.59 -4.58 20.62
C LEU A 48 -7.62 -3.50 21.13
N PRO A 49 -8.13 -2.37 21.65
CA PRO A 49 -7.30 -1.34 22.28
C PRO A 49 -6.67 -1.89 23.56
N THR A 50 -5.60 -2.66 23.45
CA THR A 50 -4.80 -3.14 24.59
C THR A 50 -3.74 -2.11 24.90
N SER A 51 -3.94 -1.27 25.93
CA SER A 51 -2.97 -0.30 26.49
C SER A 51 -2.30 0.70 25.54
N ARG A 52 -2.51 0.58 24.23
CA ARG A 52 -2.01 1.49 23.21
C ARG A 52 -2.91 2.73 23.20
N PRO A 53 -2.33 3.93 23.05
CA PRO A 53 -3.09 5.10 22.63
C PRO A 53 -3.95 4.68 21.44
N ILE A 54 -5.26 4.95 21.53
CA ILE A 54 -6.20 4.66 20.45
C ILE A 54 -5.61 5.32 19.21
N HIS A 55 -5.12 4.52 18.27
CA HIS A 55 -4.53 5.05 17.05
C HIS A 55 -5.65 5.82 16.33
N PRO A 56 -5.36 6.92 15.62
CA PRO A 56 -6.35 7.57 14.75
C PRO A 56 -6.95 6.60 13.71
N PHE A 57 -6.24 5.50 13.46
CA PHE A 57 -6.72 4.35 12.70
C PHE A 57 -7.39 3.27 13.58
N SER A 58 -7.22 3.18 14.90
CA SER A 58 -7.99 2.27 15.77
C SER A 58 -9.46 2.67 15.92
N GLN A 59 -9.81 3.94 15.76
CA GLN A 59 -11.21 4.40 15.60
C GLN A 59 -11.70 4.21 14.14
N HIS A 60 -11.25 3.13 13.50
CA HIS A 60 -10.98 3.03 12.06
C HIS A 60 -12.03 3.63 11.11
N PRO A 61 -11.62 4.53 10.17
CA PRO A 61 -12.40 4.79 8.95
C PRO A 61 -12.70 3.49 8.17
N PHE A 62 -11.87 2.45 8.28
CA PHE A 62 -12.02 1.24 7.48
C PHE A 62 -13.24 0.40 7.86
N THR A 63 -13.66 0.38 9.13
CA THR A 63 -14.92 -0.27 9.54
C THR A 63 -16.12 0.58 9.22
N HIS A 64 -16.03 1.90 9.42
CA HIS A 64 -17.10 2.83 9.02
C HIS A 64 -17.35 2.83 7.50
N HIS A 65 -16.33 2.50 6.72
CA HIS A 65 -16.43 2.40 5.27
C HIS A 65 -16.41 0.97 4.73
N ALA A 66 -16.45 -0.05 5.61
CA ALA A 66 -16.45 -1.44 5.19
C ALA A 66 -17.66 -1.72 4.30
N LYS A 67 -17.40 -2.21 3.09
CA LYS A 67 -18.46 -2.62 2.17
C LYS A 67 -18.77 -4.10 2.42
N PRO A 68 -20.05 -4.51 2.52
CA PRO A 68 -20.39 -5.92 2.74
C PRO A 68 -19.79 -6.90 1.71
N HIS A 69 -19.57 -6.43 0.48
CA HIS A 69 -19.00 -7.22 -0.62
C HIS A 69 -17.47 -7.06 -0.77
N ASP A 70 -16.84 -6.21 0.04
CA ASP A 70 -15.40 -5.97 0.04
C ASP A 70 -14.90 -5.73 1.48
N PRO A 71 -15.08 -6.73 2.37
CA PRO A 71 -14.84 -6.57 3.81
C PRO A 71 -13.35 -6.49 4.13
N PRO A 72 -12.99 -5.97 5.32
CA PRO A 72 -11.63 -6.06 5.84
C PRO A 72 -11.11 -7.51 5.89
N VAL A 73 -9.83 -7.69 5.62
CA VAL A 73 -9.20 -9.01 5.54
C VAL A 73 -7.91 -9.03 6.35
N ARG A 74 -7.75 -10.05 7.20
CA ARG A 74 -6.44 -10.39 7.76
C ARG A 74 -5.77 -11.40 6.86
N SER A 75 -4.52 -11.11 6.49
CA SER A 75 -3.70 -12.01 5.68
C SER A 75 -2.31 -12.17 6.29
N ARG A 76 -1.86 -13.43 6.30
CA ARG A 76 -0.49 -13.83 6.69
C ARG A 76 0.42 -13.98 5.47
N ILE A 77 -0.10 -13.71 4.28
CA ILE A 77 0.59 -14.00 3.03
C ILE A 77 1.60 -12.90 2.77
N VAL A 78 2.83 -13.33 2.53
CA VAL A 78 3.97 -12.46 2.29
C VAL A 78 4.79 -13.04 1.15
N TRP A 79 5.55 -12.18 0.47
CA TRP A 79 6.55 -12.60 -0.50
C TRP A 79 7.92 -12.66 0.17
N HIS A 80 8.61 -13.79 0.04
CA HIS A 80 9.99 -13.96 0.48
C HIS A 80 10.92 -14.09 -0.73
N THR A 81 11.93 -13.23 -0.82
CA THR A 81 12.95 -13.30 -1.86
C THR A 81 13.61 -14.69 -1.89
N GLY A 82 13.65 -15.32 -3.06
CA GLY A 82 14.23 -16.66 -3.26
C GLY A 82 13.34 -17.84 -2.86
N VAL A 83 12.22 -17.60 -2.16
CA VAL A 83 11.26 -18.65 -1.75
C VAL A 83 9.92 -18.49 -2.48
N GLY A 84 9.51 -17.25 -2.72
CA GLY A 84 8.23 -16.90 -3.31
C GLY A 84 7.15 -16.63 -2.26
N TRP A 85 5.91 -16.97 -2.60
CA TRP A 85 4.77 -16.82 -1.71
C TRP A 85 4.88 -17.76 -0.50
N ALA A 86 4.85 -17.18 0.71
CA ALA A 86 4.80 -17.93 1.94
C ALA A 86 3.86 -17.26 2.95
N THR A 87 3.77 -17.86 4.14
CA THR A 87 2.96 -17.30 5.23
C THR A 87 3.83 -17.02 6.46
N CYS A 88 3.67 -15.83 7.02
CA CYS A 88 4.30 -15.48 8.28
C CYS A 88 3.57 -16.17 9.45
N GLY A 89 4.15 -16.19 10.66
CA GLY A 89 3.53 -16.80 11.84
C GLY A 89 2.15 -16.23 12.18
N VAL A 90 1.35 -16.95 12.97
CA VAL A 90 -0.06 -16.62 13.29
C VAL A 90 -0.23 -15.18 13.81
N SER A 91 0.74 -14.69 14.58
CA SER A 91 0.71 -13.34 15.16
C SER A 91 1.11 -12.22 14.19
N TYR A 92 1.62 -12.54 12.99
CA TYR A 92 2.26 -11.57 12.08
C TYR A 92 1.41 -11.16 10.86
N GLY A 93 0.13 -11.55 10.81
CA GLY A 93 -0.76 -11.18 9.72
C GLY A 93 -1.26 -9.73 9.83
N ALA A 94 -1.00 -8.91 8.80
CA ALA A 94 -1.53 -7.55 8.68
C ALA A 94 -3.05 -7.58 8.39
N VAL A 95 -3.75 -6.55 8.84
CA VAL A 95 -5.16 -6.32 8.49
C VAL A 95 -5.21 -5.30 7.37
N VAL A 96 -5.87 -5.65 6.27
CA VAL A 96 -6.07 -4.77 5.12
C VAL A 96 -7.52 -4.32 5.14
N ALA A 97 -7.76 -3.05 4.77
CA ALA A 97 -9.07 -2.42 4.83
C ALA A 97 -10.14 -3.13 3.98
N SER A 98 -9.72 -3.87 2.95
CA SER A 98 -10.62 -4.60 2.07
C SER A 98 -9.94 -5.80 1.40
N ALA A 99 -10.75 -6.73 0.89
CA ALA A 99 -10.27 -7.87 0.10
C ALA A 99 -9.63 -7.40 -1.22
N SER A 100 -10.20 -6.38 -1.85
CA SER A 100 -9.66 -5.78 -3.07
C SER A 100 -8.31 -5.09 -2.82
N SER A 101 -8.15 -4.39 -1.68
CA SER A 101 -6.87 -3.81 -1.30
C SER A 101 -5.83 -4.88 -0.98
N LEU A 102 -6.22 -6.03 -0.42
CA LEU A 102 -5.29 -7.15 -0.22
C LEU A 102 -4.79 -7.69 -1.57
N MET A 103 -5.69 -7.84 -2.54
CA MET A 103 -5.35 -8.28 -3.90
C MET A 103 -4.29 -7.36 -4.53
N LYS A 104 -4.56 -6.04 -4.51
CA LYS A 104 -3.63 -5.01 -5.02
C LYS A 104 -2.30 -5.04 -4.28
N LYS A 105 -2.32 -5.16 -2.95
CA LYS A 105 -1.11 -5.27 -2.12
C LYS A 105 -0.24 -6.46 -2.53
N LEU A 106 -0.84 -7.62 -2.77
CA LEU A 106 -0.12 -8.81 -3.19
C LEU A 106 0.48 -8.62 -4.59
N MET A 107 -0.27 -8.05 -5.54
CA MET A 107 0.28 -7.72 -6.87
C MET A 107 1.47 -6.76 -6.78
N LEU A 108 1.37 -5.70 -5.98
CA LEU A 108 2.48 -4.76 -5.79
C LEU A 108 3.67 -5.39 -5.06
N ALA A 109 3.43 -6.24 -4.06
CA ALA A 109 4.50 -6.95 -3.35
C ALA A 109 5.26 -7.88 -4.30
N HIS A 110 4.56 -8.60 -5.17
CA HIS A 110 5.18 -9.41 -6.22
C HIS A 110 6.00 -8.56 -7.17
N ARG A 111 5.40 -7.50 -7.73
CA ARG A 111 6.08 -6.62 -8.69
C ARG A 111 7.33 -6.00 -8.09
N LEU A 112 7.27 -5.59 -6.82
CA LEU A 112 8.38 -5.02 -6.08
C LEU A 112 9.50 -6.04 -5.83
N MET A 113 9.17 -7.20 -5.27
CA MET A 113 10.16 -8.10 -4.69
C MET A 113 10.63 -9.20 -5.65
N ALA A 114 9.81 -9.58 -6.63
CA ALA A 114 10.12 -10.61 -7.61
C ALA A 114 10.74 -10.03 -8.89
N VAL A 115 10.23 -8.90 -9.37
CA VAL A 115 10.64 -8.31 -10.66
C VAL A 115 11.71 -7.22 -10.50
N SER A 116 11.78 -6.55 -9.35
CA SER A 116 12.74 -5.47 -9.05
C SER A 116 12.62 -4.24 -9.97
N GLY A 117 13.55 -3.29 -9.90
CA GLY A 117 13.58 -2.10 -10.76
C GLY A 117 12.82 -0.88 -10.22
N PHE A 118 12.55 -0.86 -8.92
CA PHE A 118 12.01 0.32 -8.25
C PHE A 118 13.13 1.19 -7.68
N THR A 119 12.91 2.49 -7.72
CA THR A 119 13.67 3.48 -6.94
C THR A 119 12.77 4.07 -5.87
N ASP A 120 13.32 4.22 -4.66
CA ASP A 120 12.68 4.87 -3.52
C ASP A 120 13.12 6.33 -3.41
N SER A 121 12.20 7.21 -3.02
CA SER A 121 12.56 8.53 -2.50
C SER A 121 13.15 8.41 -1.10
N PRO A 122 13.93 9.40 -0.64
CA PRO A 122 14.18 9.59 0.78
C PRO A 122 12.86 9.63 1.56
N ALA A 123 12.88 9.11 2.78
CA ALA A 123 11.76 9.20 3.70
C ALA A 123 11.62 10.64 4.18
N VAL A 124 10.42 11.21 4.08
CA VAL A 124 10.12 12.56 4.60
C VAL A 124 9.10 12.44 5.72
N VAL A 125 9.41 13.03 6.88
CA VAL A 125 8.48 13.09 8.00
C VAL A 125 7.69 14.39 7.89
N VAL A 126 6.37 14.29 7.80
CA VAL A 126 5.48 15.44 7.63
C VAL A 126 4.51 15.50 8.81
N ASP A 127 4.40 16.68 9.43
CA ASP A 127 3.40 16.94 10.45
C ASP A 127 1.99 16.91 9.82
N ARG A 128 1.04 16.26 10.49
CA ARG A 128 -0.34 16.11 9.99
C ARG A 128 -1.08 17.44 9.87
N GLY A 129 -0.74 18.41 10.72
CA GLY A 129 -1.29 19.77 10.71
C GLY A 129 -0.64 20.69 9.67
N ALA A 130 0.48 20.29 9.07
CA ALA A 130 1.16 21.03 8.01
C ALA A 130 0.20 21.43 6.89
N ARG A 131 0.44 22.63 6.32
CA ARG A 131 -0.40 23.21 5.24
C ARG A 131 -1.91 23.18 5.54
N GLY A 132 -2.30 23.47 6.79
CA GLY A 132 -3.70 23.56 7.19
C GLY A 132 -4.40 22.21 7.36
N GLY A 133 -3.64 21.14 7.64
CA GLY A 133 -4.21 19.81 7.89
C GLY A 133 -4.55 19.03 6.62
N HIS A 134 -4.03 19.42 5.46
CA HIS A 134 -4.32 18.75 4.19
C HIS A 134 -3.93 17.27 4.23
N LEU A 135 -2.76 16.96 4.79
CA LEU A 135 -2.31 15.59 4.97
C LEU A 135 -3.24 14.79 5.89
N ASN A 136 -3.69 15.39 7.00
CA ASN A 136 -4.65 14.76 7.90
C ASN A 136 -5.96 14.41 7.18
N SER A 137 -6.46 15.27 6.30
CA SER A 137 -7.65 15.00 5.49
C SER A 137 -7.45 13.80 4.57
N ILE A 138 -6.30 13.67 3.91
CA ILE A 138 -5.98 12.56 3.02
C ILE A 138 -5.97 11.22 3.78
N ILE A 139 -5.27 11.16 4.91
CA ILE A 139 -5.06 9.91 5.65
C ILE A 139 -6.28 9.43 6.44
N THR A 140 -7.23 10.34 6.71
CA THR A 140 -8.50 10.02 7.38
C THR A 140 -9.64 9.73 6.41
N GLN A 141 -9.44 9.99 5.10
CA GLN A 141 -10.43 9.69 4.08
C GLN A 141 -10.65 8.17 3.92
N SER A 142 -11.86 7.81 3.47
CA SER A 142 -12.21 6.44 3.13
C SER A 142 -11.22 5.81 2.12
N PRO A 143 -10.66 4.62 2.40
CA PRO A 143 -9.83 3.88 1.45
C PRO A 143 -10.63 3.29 0.29
N HIS A 144 -11.93 3.55 0.21
CA HIS A 144 -12.76 3.19 -0.94
C HIS A 144 -13.05 4.39 -1.85
N THR A 145 -12.50 5.56 -1.53
CA THR A 145 -12.60 6.77 -2.33
C THR A 145 -11.18 7.21 -2.66
N PRO A 146 -10.65 6.81 -3.83
CA PRO A 146 -9.37 7.30 -4.29
C PRO A 146 -9.39 8.83 -4.40
N LEU A 147 -8.23 9.46 -4.23
CA LEU A 147 -8.07 10.87 -4.62
C LEU A 147 -8.31 10.98 -6.13
N ALA A 148 -8.85 12.11 -6.60
CA ALA A 148 -9.27 12.28 -8.00
C ALA A 148 -8.18 11.91 -9.03
N GLU A 149 -6.91 12.05 -8.63
CA GLU A 149 -5.72 11.85 -9.45
C GLU A 149 -5.01 10.51 -9.18
N CYS A 150 -5.51 9.69 -8.26
CA CYS A 150 -4.96 8.39 -7.91
C CYS A 150 -5.94 7.29 -8.33
N PRO A 151 -5.59 6.37 -9.26
CA PRO A 151 -6.50 5.29 -9.65
C PRO A 151 -6.89 4.37 -8.51
N ASP A 152 -5.99 4.16 -7.54
CA ASP A 152 -6.19 3.20 -6.48
C ASP A 152 -5.61 3.67 -5.16
N VAL A 153 -6.30 3.32 -4.07
CA VAL A 153 -5.83 3.48 -2.71
C VAL A 153 -5.93 2.14 -1.98
N MET A 154 -4.95 1.87 -1.13
CA MET A 154 -4.94 0.74 -0.21
C MET A 154 -4.64 1.26 1.17
N ALA A 155 -5.20 0.60 2.17
CA ALA A 155 -4.86 0.90 3.53
C ALA A 155 -4.75 -0.37 4.37
N LEU A 156 -3.79 -0.38 5.28
CA LEU A 156 -3.50 -1.54 6.12
C LEU A 156 -2.99 -1.13 7.50
N GLU A 157 -3.25 -1.99 8.47
CA GLU A 157 -2.65 -1.97 9.79
C GLU A 157 -1.65 -3.13 9.89
N LEU A 158 -0.42 -2.78 10.26
CA LEU A 158 0.65 -3.73 10.55
C LEU A 158 0.52 -4.23 12.00
N VAL A 159 1.06 -5.41 12.26
CA VAL A 159 1.00 -6.07 13.56
C VAL A 159 1.63 -5.24 14.68
N ASN A 160 2.65 -4.46 14.36
CA ASN A 160 3.29 -3.54 15.30
C ASN A 160 2.41 -2.32 15.65
N GLY A 161 1.23 -2.17 15.04
CA GLY A 161 0.32 -1.04 15.21
C GLY A 161 0.60 0.15 14.31
N ALA A 162 1.58 0.04 13.41
CA ALA A 162 1.77 1.05 12.38
C ALA A 162 0.65 0.95 11.34
N CYS A 163 0.17 2.08 10.86
CA CYS A 163 -0.84 2.12 9.81
C CYS A 163 -0.24 2.73 8.56
N ALA A 164 -0.56 2.12 7.41
CA ALA A 164 -0.11 2.59 6.12
C ALA A 164 -1.29 2.84 5.18
N GLN A 165 -1.22 3.93 4.43
CA GLN A 165 -2.07 4.20 3.29
C GLN A 165 -1.18 4.34 2.05
N LEU A 166 -1.43 3.54 1.02
CA LEU A 166 -0.74 3.62 -0.26
C LEU A 166 -1.70 4.20 -1.29
N HIS A 167 -1.25 5.22 -2.02
CA HIS A 167 -1.97 5.78 -3.17
C HIS A 167 -1.16 5.52 -4.43
N VAL A 168 -1.75 4.76 -5.36
CA VAL A 168 -1.15 4.48 -6.65
C VAL A 168 -1.29 5.72 -7.52
N LEU A 169 -0.20 6.17 -8.13
CA LEU A 169 -0.12 7.39 -8.94
C LEU A 169 -0.31 7.11 -10.44
N THR A 170 -0.11 5.87 -10.87
CA THR A 170 -0.15 5.45 -12.26
C THR A 170 -1.18 4.36 -12.50
N THR A 171 -1.76 4.39 -13.68
CA THR A 171 -2.68 3.39 -14.22
C THR A 171 -1.92 2.30 -14.97
N SER A 172 -2.63 1.29 -15.48
CA SER A 172 -2.05 0.30 -16.39
C SER A 172 -1.59 0.87 -17.73
N ASP A 173 -2.07 2.07 -18.09
CA ASP A 173 -1.77 2.71 -19.38
C ASP A 173 -0.51 3.58 -19.31
N ASP A 174 -0.04 3.89 -18.10
CA ASP A 174 1.23 4.57 -17.87
C ASP A 174 2.42 3.61 -18.14
N PRO A 175 3.53 4.10 -18.70
CA PRO A 175 4.69 3.25 -19.03
C PRO A 175 5.54 2.85 -17.81
N PHE A 176 5.14 3.26 -16.61
CA PHE A 176 5.84 2.98 -15.36
C PHE A 176 4.84 2.88 -14.21
N ILE A 177 5.28 2.27 -13.11
CA ILE A 177 4.49 2.12 -11.89
C ILE A 177 5.02 3.10 -10.86
N ALA A 178 4.15 3.91 -10.26
CA ALA A 178 4.50 4.74 -9.12
C ALA A 178 3.40 4.77 -8.07
N TRP A 179 3.79 4.90 -6.81
CA TRP A 179 2.88 5.14 -5.70
C TRP A 179 3.55 5.91 -4.57
N ILE A 180 2.73 6.52 -3.73
CA ILE A 180 3.15 7.17 -2.50
C ILE A 180 2.58 6.43 -1.30
N THR A 181 3.37 6.31 -0.24
CA THR A 181 3.03 5.63 1.00
C THR A 181 3.04 6.62 2.15
N PHE A 182 1.94 6.69 2.88
CA PHE A 182 1.82 7.39 4.16
C PHE A 182 1.86 6.37 5.28
N LEU A 183 2.91 6.39 6.08
CA LEU A 183 3.12 5.49 7.22
C LEU A 183 3.02 6.28 8.52
N THR A 184 2.07 5.92 9.37
CA THR A 184 2.00 6.41 10.75
C THR A 184 2.63 5.36 11.68
N PRO A 185 3.75 5.69 12.36
CA PRO A 185 4.36 4.81 13.35
C PRO A 185 3.44 4.55 14.56
N PRO A 186 3.61 3.42 15.26
CA PRO A 186 2.79 3.13 16.43
C PRO A 186 3.04 4.16 17.52
N GLY A 187 1.96 4.76 18.04
CA GLY A 187 2.02 5.75 19.12
C GLY A 187 2.34 7.18 18.66
N ASP A 188 2.62 7.40 17.37
CA ASP A 188 2.73 8.73 16.80
C ASP A 188 1.38 9.16 16.22
N SER A 189 0.81 10.23 16.75
CA SER A 189 -0.45 10.79 16.27
C SER A 189 -0.28 12.06 15.44
N GLN A 190 0.94 12.60 15.38
CA GLN A 190 1.23 13.90 14.80
C GLN A 190 2.03 13.80 13.50
N ASN A 191 2.98 12.87 13.42
CA ASN A 191 3.82 12.74 12.23
C ASN A 191 3.41 11.59 11.33
N VAL A 192 3.68 11.76 10.04
CA VAL A 192 3.51 10.74 9.01
C VAL A 192 4.80 10.65 8.22
N SER A 193 5.36 9.45 8.14
CA SER A 193 6.48 9.16 7.24
C SER A 193 5.94 8.93 5.84
N VAL A 194 6.45 9.70 4.89
CA VAL A 194 6.03 9.69 3.49
C VAL A 194 7.15 9.16 2.62
N HIS A 195 6.81 8.21 1.75
CA HIS A 195 7.75 7.59 0.81
C HIS A 195 7.13 7.48 -0.57
N ILE A 196 7.91 7.80 -1.61
CA ILE A 196 7.51 7.59 -3.00
C ILE A 196 8.33 6.43 -3.54
N ARG A 197 7.68 5.57 -4.32
CA ARG A 197 8.37 4.50 -5.05
C ARG A 197 7.96 4.52 -6.51
N THR A 198 8.91 4.37 -7.43
CA THR A 198 8.68 4.44 -8.87
C THR A 198 9.56 3.50 -9.69
N THR A 199 9.08 3.02 -10.82
CA THR A 199 9.88 2.36 -11.88
C THR A 199 10.20 3.30 -13.05
N GLU A 200 9.90 4.59 -12.92
CA GLU A 200 10.30 5.58 -13.93
C GLU A 200 11.82 5.53 -14.14
N ALA A 201 12.25 5.56 -15.39
CA ALA A 201 13.67 5.64 -15.70
C ALA A 201 14.22 7.03 -15.27
N PRO A 202 15.41 7.10 -14.64
CA PRO A 202 16.00 8.40 -14.31
C PRO A 202 16.15 9.26 -15.56
N ALA A 203 15.85 10.56 -15.44
CA ALA A 203 16.03 11.50 -16.53
C ALA A 203 17.48 11.50 -17.04
N ALA A 204 17.64 11.55 -18.37
CA ALA A 204 18.94 11.45 -19.01
C ALA A 204 19.88 12.58 -18.57
N GLY A 205 21.13 12.24 -18.26
CA GLY A 205 22.15 13.20 -17.83
C GLY A 205 22.05 13.65 -16.36
N MET A 206 21.11 13.13 -15.58
CA MET A 206 21.03 13.44 -14.14
C MET A 206 22.04 12.63 -13.34
N ALA A 207 22.70 13.31 -12.40
CA ALA A 207 23.54 12.65 -11.40
C ALA A 207 22.71 11.77 -10.46
N HIS A 208 23.33 10.73 -9.91
CA HIS A 208 22.63 9.79 -9.03
C HIS A 208 22.16 10.45 -7.71
N ASP A 209 22.88 11.46 -7.25
CA ASP A 209 22.58 12.26 -6.05
C ASP A 209 21.68 13.47 -6.32
N ALA A 210 21.25 13.69 -7.57
CA ALA A 210 20.31 14.76 -7.88
C ALA A 210 18.96 14.56 -7.14
N PRO A 211 18.25 15.65 -6.80
CA PRO A 211 16.96 15.58 -6.13
C PRO A 211 15.98 14.62 -6.82
N PHE A 212 15.16 13.93 -6.02
CA PHE A 212 14.22 12.91 -6.53
C PHE A 212 13.33 13.46 -7.66
N ALA A 213 12.80 14.67 -7.49
CA ALA A 213 11.93 15.30 -8.48
C ALA A 213 12.62 15.63 -9.81
N HIS A 214 13.94 15.82 -9.80
CA HIS A 214 14.73 16.03 -11.01
C HIS A 214 15.05 14.72 -11.71
N ARG A 215 15.30 13.66 -10.94
CA ARG A 215 15.56 12.33 -11.47
C ARG A 215 14.30 11.68 -12.04
N PHE A 216 13.14 11.91 -11.44
CA PHE A 216 11.88 11.25 -11.79
C PHE A 216 10.75 12.27 -12.02
N PRO A 217 10.85 13.09 -13.09
CA PRO A 217 9.95 14.21 -13.31
C PRO A 217 8.49 13.81 -13.54
N LEU A 218 8.21 12.64 -14.15
CA LEU A 218 6.83 12.18 -14.39
C LEU A 218 6.15 11.75 -13.09
N THR A 219 6.88 11.05 -12.22
CA THR A 219 6.44 10.70 -10.87
C THR A 219 6.21 11.96 -10.05
N ALA A 220 7.15 12.91 -10.08
CA ALA A 220 7.03 14.17 -9.35
C ALA A 220 5.83 14.99 -9.81
N ALA A 221 5.56 15.05 -11.12
CA ALA A 221 4.38 15.72 -11.66
C ALA A 221 3.07 15.11 -11.12
N LYS A 222 2.97 13.77 -11.11
CA LYS A 222 1.81 13.06 -10.54
C LYS A 222 1.66 13.30 -9.04
N VAL A 223 2.75 13.33 -8.27
CA VAL A 223 2.72 13.65 -6.83
C VAL A 223 2.23 15.08 -6.60
N ARG A 224 2.75 16.08 -7.34
CA ARG A 224 2.31 17.48 -7.21
C ARG A 224 0.83 17.63 -7.54
N LEU A 225 0.37 16.95 -8.59
CA LEU A 225 -1.02 16.99 -9.01
C LEU A 225 -1.95 16.35 -7.96
N ALA A 226 -1.61 15.15 -7.48
CA ALA A 226 -2.47 14.40 -6.58
C ALA A 226 -2.46 14.90 -5.12
N PHE A 227 -1.34 15.45 -4.65
CA PHE A 227 -1.13 15.80 -3.24
C PHE A 227 -1.00 17.31 -2.99
N GLY A 228 -1.08 18.13 -4.05
CA GLY A 228 -1.15 19.58 -3.98
C GLY A 228 -0.17 20.19 -2.98
N PRO A 229 -0.63 20.82 -1.88
CA PRO A 229 0.23 21.47 -0.89
C PRO A 229 1.27 20.55 -0.22
N ILE A 230 1.05 19.23 -0.20
CA ILE A 230 1.96 18.26 0.41
C ILE A 230 3.07 17.85 -0.58
N GLY A 231 2.81 17.95 -1.89
CA GLY A 231 3.76 17.57 -2.93
C GLY A 231 5.15 18.22 -2.78
N PRO A 232 5.25 19.56 -2.67
CA PRO A 232 6.54 20.24 -2.50
C PRO A 232 7.31 19.85 -1.22
N ILE A 233 6.63 19.58 -0.11
CA ILE A 233 7.29 19.11 1.14
C ILE A 233 7.97 17.76 0.89
N VAL A 234 7.26 16.84 0.24
CA VAL A 234 7.75 15.47 0.01
C VAL A 234 8.82 15.42 -1.08
N LEU A 235 8.69 16.23 -2.12
CA LEU A 235 9.57 16.19 -3.29
C LEU A 235 10.81 17.08 -3.16
N ASP A 236 10.62 18.27 -2.59
CA ASP A 236 11.58 19.37 -2.64
C ASP A 236 12.11 19.73 -1.24
N GLY A 237 11.57 19.10 -0.18
CA GLY A 237 12.01 19.31 1.20
C GLY A 237 11.59 20.65 1.78
N GLU A 238 10.53 21.26 1.24
CA GLU A 238 10.01 22.53 1.76
C GLU A 238 9.59 22.40 3.23
N ALA A 239 9.75 23.48 3.99
CA ALA A 239 9.29 23.53 5.37
C ALA A 239 7.75 23.34 5.43
N PRO A 240 7.25 22.53 6.39
CA PRO A 240 5.83 22.23 6.55
C PRO A 240 4.95 23.46 6.89
#